data_AF-A0A251N7J1-F1
#
_entry.id   AF-A0A251N7J1-F1
#
_cell.length_a   1.000
_cell.length_b   1.000
_cell.length_c   1.000
_cell.angle_alpha   90.00
_cell.angle_beta   90.00
_cell.angle_gamma   90.00
#
_symmetry.space_group_name_H-M   'P 1'
#
loop_
_entity.id
_entity.type
_entity.pdbx_description
1 polymer ?
#
loop_
_entity_poly.entity_id
_entity_poly.type
_entity_poly.pdbx_seq_one_letter_code
_entity_poly.pdbx_strand_id
1 'polypeptide(L)' 'MVGAVLQRWRVPEEEHADTLSLVKAVGYDMAYMFAYSMREKTHAHRNYVDDVPEKVKQRRLTELIEAFRESTGQCYGN' A
#
# COMPACT_ATOMS: atom_id res chain seq x y z
N MET A 1 8.94 -9.52 7.92
CA MET A 1 8.83 -8.06 7.66
C MET A 1 8.15 -7.91 6.31
N VAL A 2 6.83 -7.68 6.28
CA VAL A 2 6.14 -7.43 5.02
C VAL A 2 6.30 -5.95 4.71
N GLY A 3 7.35 -5.63 3.95
CA GLY A 3 7.46 -4.35 3.27
C GLY A 3 6.52 -4.38 2.08
N ALA A 4 5.28 -3.91 2.28
CA ALA A 4 4.37 -3.65 1.19
C ALA A 4 4.86 -2.40 0.45
N VAL A 5 5.82 -2.55 -0.47
CA VAL A 5 6.06 -1.55 -1.52
C VAL A 5 4.96 -1.74 -2.56
N LEU A 6 3.72 -1.47 -2.16
CA LEU A 6 2.52 -1.65 -2.96
C LEU A 6 2.16 -0.36 -3.67
N GLN A 7 3.09 0.19 -4.45
CA GLN A 7 2.79 1.25 -5.40
C GLN A 7 3.71 1.08 -6.60
N ARG A 8 3.29 0.15 -7.46
CA ARG A 8 3.71 0.09 -8.86
C ARG A 8 3.35 1.43 -9.51
N TRP A 9 4.14 1.88 -10.48
CA TRP A 9 3.79 3.05 -11.28
C TRP A 9 2.39 2.84 -11.88
N ARG A 10 1.50 3.82 -11.65
CA ARG A 10 0.10 3.84 -12.09
C ARG A 10 -0.74 2.61 -11.69
N VAL A 11 -1.04 2.47 -10.39
CA VAL A 11 -2.06 1.51 -9.89
C VAL A 11 -3.48 2.07 -10.15
N PRO A 12 -4.34 1.38 -10.92
CA PRO A 12 -5.77 1.71 -11.06
C PRO A 12 -6.52 1.67 -9.72
N GLU A 13 -7.68 2.33 -9.63
CA GLU A 13 -8.47 2.33 -8.38
C GLU A 13 -8.99 0.92 -8.01
N GLU A 14 -9.25 0.05 -9.00
CA GLU A 14 -9.66 -1.35 -8.78
C GLU A 14 -8.55 -2.18 -8.12
N GLU A 15 -7.30 -2.08 -8.60
CA GLU A 15 -6.16 -2.78 -8.00
C GLU A 15 -5.85 -2.28 -6.58
N HIS A 16 -6.12 -0.99 -6.32
CA HIS A 16 -6.04 -0.46 -4.96
C HIS A 16 -7.11 -1.07 -4.05
N ALA A 17 -8.34 -1.20 -4.53
CA ALA A 17 -9.42 -1.86 -3.79
C ALA A 17 -9.14 -3.35 -3.53
N ASP A 18 -8.55 -4.06 -4.49
CA ASP A 18 -8.11 -5.45 -4.34
C ASP A 18 -7.02 -5.57 -3.27
N THR A 19 -6.09 -4.61 -3.24
CA THR A 19 -5.03 -4.55 -2.23
C THR A 19 -5.62 -4.35 -0.82
N LEU A 20 -6.60 -3.45 -0.66
CA LEU A 20 -7.30 -3.27 0.62
C LEU A 20 -8.00 -4.55 1.07
N SER A 21 -8.66 -5.23 0.13
CA SER A 21 -9.35 -6.50 0.39
C SER A 21 -8.37 -7.59 0.82
N LEU A 22 -7.19 -7.65 0.20
CA LEU A 22 -6.13 -8.60 0.55
C LEU A 22 -5.60 -8.36 1.97
N VAL A 23 -5.32 -7.10 2.33
CA VAL A 23 -4.84 -6.75 3.69
C VAL A 23 -5.85 -7.22 4.74
N LYS A 24 -7.15 -6.99 4.49
CA LYS A 24 -8.24 -7.42 5.37
C LYS A 24 -8.35 -8.94 5.46
N ALA A 25 -8.22 -9.64 4.34
CA ALA A 25 -8.36 -11.08 4.28
C ALA A 25 -7.21 -11.83 4.95
N VAL A 26 -5.97 -11.31 4.84
CA VAL A 26 -4.79 -11.99 5.39
C VAL A 26 -4.65 -11.77 6.91
N GLY A 27 -4.99 -10.58 7.42
CA GLY A 27 -4.92 -10.30 8.86
C GLY A 27 -3.49 -10.32 9.41
N TYR A 28 -2.62 -9.44 8.90
CA TYR A 28 -1.23 -9.36 9.35
C TYR A 28 -1.10 -8.89 10.81
N ASP A 29 -0.18 -9.46 11.59
CA ASP A 29 0.11 -8.99 12.96
C ASP A 29 0.87 -7.66 13.00
N MET A 30 1.77 -7.44 12.04
CA MET A 30 2.56 -6.23 11.90
C MET A 30 2.79 -5.90 10.42
N ALA A 31 2.58 -4.63 10.05
CA ALA A 31 2.80 -4.13 8.70
C ALA A 31 3.50 -2.77 8.71
N TYR A 32 4.45 -2.57 7.80
CA TYR A 32 5.07 -1.27 7.53
C TYR A 32 4.60 -0.79 6.16
N MET A 33 3.98 0.39 6.11
CA MET A 33 3.36 0.96 4.92
C MET A 33 3.94 2.34 4.64
N PHE A 34 4.30 2.61 3.39
CA PHE A 34 4.88 3.89 2.96
C PHE A 34 4.36 4.27 1.57
N ALA A 35 4.14 5.56 1.35
CA ALA A 35 3.87 6.08 0.01
C ALA A 35 5.11 5.91 -0.89
N TYR A 36 4.89 5.66 -2.18
CA TYR A 36 6.00 5.53 -3.11
C TYR A 36 6.72 6.86 -3.32
N SER A 37 8.05 6.81 -3.20
CA SER A 37 8.96 7.88 -3.60
C SER A 37 9.97 7.34 -4.61
N MET A 38 10.18 8.08 -5.69
CA MET A 38 11.20 7.75 -6.67
C MET A 38 12.58 7.81 -6.01
N ARG A 39 13.34 6.73 -6.20
CA ARG A 39 14.73 6.64 -5.76
C ARG A 39 15.62 6.49 -6.97
N GLU A 40 16.64 7.34 -7.05
CA GLU A 40 17.64 7.28 -8.12
C GLU A 40 18.31 5.90 -8.19
N LYS A 41 18.87 5.58 -9.35
CA LYS A 41 19.63 4.33 -9.62
C LYS A 41 18.82 3.03 -9.51
N THR A 42 17.51 3.08 -9.28
CA THR A 42 16.62 1.90 -9.31
C THR A 42 16.18 1.52 -10.73
N HIS A 43 15.71 0.27 -10.92
CA HIS A 43 15.07 -0.14 -12.18
C HIS A 43 13.82 0.71 -12.48
N ALA A 44 13.07 1.05 -11.44
CA ALA A 44 11.87 1.88 -11.58
C ALA A 44 12.22 3.29 -12.08
N HIS A 45 13.27 3.91 -11.51
CA HIS A 45 13.77 5.21 -11.97
C HIS A 45 14.15 5.24 -13.45
N ARG A 46 14.66 4.12 -14.00
CA ARG A 46 15.09 4.05 -15.40
C ARG A 46 13.95 3.80 -16.38
N ASN A 47 12.87 3.14 -15.95
CA ASN A 47 11.87 2.57 -16.86
C ASN A 47 10.45 3.07 -16.63
N TYR A 48 10.18 3.74 -15.51
CA TYR A 48 8.83 4.17 -15.13
C TYR A 48 8.80 5.65 -14.77
N VAL A 49 7.69 6.29 -15.11
CA VAL A 49 7.40 7.70 -14.78
C VAL A 49 6.45 7.73 -13.60
N ASP A 50 6.75 8.52 -12.57
CA ASP A 50 5.84 8.69 -11.43
C ASP A 50 4.78 9.76 -11.76
N ASP A 51 3.63 9.31 -12.29
CA ASP A 51 2.52 10.15 -12.75
C ASP A 51 1.38 10.30 -11.72
N VAL A 52 1.56 9.76 -10.51
CA VAL A 52 0.53 9.78 -9.47
C VAL A 52 0.70 11.01 -8.57
N PRO A 53 -0.33 11.86 -8.42
CA PRO A 53 -0.26 13.02 -7.54
C PRO A 53 -0.01 12.63 -6.08
N GLU A 54 0.78 13.41 -5.36
CA GLU A 54 1.11 13.15 -3.95
C GLU A 54 -0.14 12.98 -3.07
N LYS A 55 -1.18 13.79 -3.31
CA LYS A 55 -2.46 13.69 -2.60
C LYS A 55 -3.11 12.31 -2.75
N VAL A 56 -3.01 11.68 -3.92
CA VAL A 56 -3.54 10.34 -4.16
C VAL A 56 -2.73 9.29 -3.40
N LYS A 57 -1.39 9.42 -3.41
CA LYS A 57 -0.51 8.51 -2.67
C LYS A 57 -0.78 8.55 -1.17
N GLN A 58 -0.94 9.75 -0.62
CA GLN A 58 -1.25 9.94 0.80
C GLN A 58 -2.63 9.37 1.16
N ARG A 59 -3.66 9.64 0.34
CA ARG A 59 -5.00 9.05 0.54
C ARG A 59 -4.93 7.52 0.59
N ARG A 60 -4.27 6.89 -0.38
CA ARG A 60 -4.14 5.43 -0.46
C ARG A 60 -3.35 4.83 0.72
N LEU A 61 -2.33 5.54 1.19
CA LEU A 61 -1.59 5.14 2.40
C LEU A 61 -2.50 5.17 3.63
N THR A 62 -3.32 6.21 3.79
CA THR A 62 -4.30 6.30 4.87
C THR A 62 -5.30 5.14 4.82
N GLU A 63 -5.87 4.86 3.65
CA GLU A 63 -6.82 3.74 3.44
C GLU A 63 -6.19 2.38 3.80
N LEU A 64 -4.91 2.16 3.44
CA LEU A 64 -4.18 0.94 3.81
C LEU A 64 -3.93 0.81 5.32
N ILE A 65 -3.56 1.92 5.98
CA ILE A 65 -3.36 1.94 7.43
C ILE A 65 -4.68 1.63 8.15
N GLU A 66 -5.79 2.19 7.68
CA GLU A 66 -7.12 1.93 8.21
C GLU A 66 -7.51 0.46 8.03
N ALA A 67 -7.36 -0.09 6.81
CA ALA A 67 -7.63 -1.49 6.54
C ALA A 67 -6.82 -2.45 7.42
N PHE A 68 -5.54 -2.15 7.63
CA PHE A 68 -4.69 -2.93 8.54
C PHE A 68 -5.18 -2.85 10.00
N ARG A 69 -5.52 -1.66 10.49
CA ARG A 69 -6.04 -1.45 11.85
C ARG A 69 -7.36 -2.15 12.10
N GLU A 70 -8.25 -2.17 11.10
CA GLU A 70 -9.51 -2.91 11.16
C GLU A 70 -9.28 -4.42 11.24
N SER A 71 -8.33 -4.94 10.44
CA SER A 71 -8.05 -6.38 10.39
C SER A 71 -7.33 -6.91 11.65
N THR A 72 -6.38 -6.14 12.19
CA THR A 72 -5.62 -6.54 13.41
C THR A 72 -6.51 -6.65 14.65
N GLY A 73 -7.55 -5.82 14.77
CA GLY A 73 -8.50 -5.90 15.89
C GLY A 73 -9.28 -7.22 15.94
N GLN A 74 -9.43 -7.90 14.80
CA GLN A 74 -10.14 -9.19 14.71
C GLN A 74 -9.26 -10.37 15.17
N CYS A 75 -7.93 -10.28 15.05
CA CYS A 75 -7.01 -11.35 15.43
C CYS A 75 -6.85 -11.52 16.96
N TYR A 76 -7.15 -10.48 17.75
CA TYR A 76 -7.05 -10.52 19.23
C TYR A 76 -8.42 -10.65 19.92
N GLY A 77 -9.51 -10.73 19.15
CA GLY A 77 -10.86 -10.89 19.66
C GLY A 77 -11.45 -12.22 19.21
N ASN A 78 -10.96 -13.33 19.77
CA ASN A 78 -11.63 -14.63 19.73
C ASN A 78 -11.28 -15.46 20.97
#